data_AF-A0ABD5HTY1-F1
#
_entry.id   AF-A0ABD5HTY1-F1
#
_cell.length_a   1.000
_cell.length_b   1.000
_cell.length_c   1.000
_cell.angle_alpha   90.00
_cell.angle_beta   90.00
_cell.angle_gamma   90.00
#
_symmetry.space_group_name_H-M   'P 1'
#
loop_
_entity.id
_entity.type
_entity.pdbx_description
1 polymer ?
#
loop_
_entity_poly.entity_id
_entity_poly.type
_entity_poly.pdbx_seq_one_letter_code
_entity_poly.pdbx_strand_id
1 'polypeptide(L)'
;MINKILRDLKEVIKYLFMKIKESKELILIIVLVTAVFLGAFYLEFTNGKATGFLDKEFWLDNLLPNIIADMIGIVFTSFIIAGLFARNNKKAEEARIKGILGWDFQRLIYTLSRNYLYLLNNDENYLSFSINDNQVDAELKELIKQKGLSIDISVLKNNRTVWDVSQGSPIYDDLVVMIPKIERYINLVTNHLKDVDDLFIQKGKKNFELKQLEESSDEYTRKKLEYDKISESLSKAVRMDLSIDKSLLNISTSEAFEGGIKLYNTKIQEFNNKYNYIIPIDIRLSLVELEKSLREARYRYNQIISSHGNDSNSNTDDFLKTIVNMSKHLVSLSTYFKNVK
;
A
#
# COMPACT_ATOMS: atom_id res chain seq x y z
N MET A 1 -23.33 -27.04 5.31
CA MET A 1 -22.99 -26.74 6.73
C MET A 1 -21.86 -27.62 7.25
N ILE A 2 -21.95 -28.95 7.11
CA ILE A 2 -20.91 -29.92 7.49
C ILE A 2 -19.56 -29.68 6.78
N ASN A 3 -19.56 -29.38 5.47
CA ASN A 3 -18.33 -29.07 4.72
C ASN A 3 -17.64 -27.77 5.15
N LYS A 4 -18.36 -26.83 5.78
CA LYS A 4 -17.79 -25.58 6.32
C LYS A 4 -17.09 -25.88 7.65
N ILE A 5 -17.73 -26.66 8.52
CA ILE A 5 -17.17 -27.12 9.80
C ILE A 5 -15.90 -27.96 9.57
N LEU A 6 -15.91 -28.89 8.60
CA LEU A 6 -14.73 -29.69 8.25
C LEU A 6 -13.57 -28.84 7.72
N ARG A 7 -13.85 -27.78 6.96
CA ARG A 7 -12.83 -26.86 6.45
C ARG A 7 -12.24 -26.01 7.58
N ASP A 8 -13.09 -25.47 8.44
CA ASP A 8 -12.68 -24.68 9.59
C ASP A 8 -11.87 -25.53 10.58
N LEU A 9 -12.25 -26.80 10.80
CA LEU A 9 -11.49 -27.75 11.63
C LEU A 9 -10.13 -28.08 11.02
N LYS A 10 -10.05 -28.24 9.69
CA LYS A 10 -8.80 -28.50 8.98
C LYS A 10 -7.84 -27.32 9.07
N GLU A 11 -8.34 -26.09 8.99
CA GLU A 11 -7.54 -24.87 9.19
C GLU A 11 -7.07 -24.73 10.63
N VAL A 12 -7.91 -25.06 11.63
CA VAL A 12 -7.51 -25.08 13.04
C VAL A 12 -6.44 -26.12 13.32
N ILE A 13 -6.59 -27.34 12.78
CA ILE A 13 -5.58 -28.40 12.93
C ILE A 13 -4.28 -28.00 12.24
N LYS A 14 -4.34 -27.41 11.04
CA LYS A 14 -3.17 -26.93 10.31
C LYS A 14 -2.46 -25.78 11.04
N TYR A 15 -3.23 -24.87 11.65
CA TYR A 15 -2.73 -23.79 12.50
C TYR A 15 -2.03 -24.34 13.74
N LEU A 16 -2.63 -25.32 14.42
CA LEU A 16 -2.01 -26.02 15.55
C LEU A 16 -0.72 -26.74 15.12
N PHE A 17 -0.72 -27.41 13.97
CA PHE A 17 0.46 -28.09 13.44
C PHE A 17 1.59 -27.12 13.04
N MET A 18 1.25 -25.96 12.46
CA MET A 18 2.23 -24.90 12.18
C MET A 18 2.78 -24.31 13.48
N LYS A 19 1.93 -24.07 14.50
CA LYS A 19 2.36 -23.62 15.83
C LYS A 19 3.28 -24.62 16.54
N ILE A 20 3.00 -25.91 16.42
CA ILE A 20 3.85 -27.02 16.90
C ILE A 20 5.19 -27.01 16.16
N LYS A 21 5.19 -26.80 14.83
CA LYS A 21 6.41 -26.72 14.00
C LYS A 21 7.24 -25.45 14.25
N GLU A 22 6.62 -24.35 14.65
CA GLU A 22 7.29 -23.12 15.12
C GLU A 22 7.91 -23.33 16.51
N SER A 23 7.39 -24.28 17.29
CA SER A 23 7.75 -24.55 18.69
C SER A 23 8.64 -25.79 18.85
N LYS A 24 9.49 -26.11 17.86
CA LYS A 24 10.32 -27.33 17.86
C LYS A 24 11.20 -27.47 19.10
N GLU A 25 11.76 -26.36 19.57
CA GLU A 25 12.58 -26.30 20.78
C GLU A 25 11.74 -26.65 22.03
N LEU A 26 10.49 -26.21 22.08
CA LEU A 26 9.56 -26.49 23.19
C LEU A 26 9.12 -27.96 23.23
N ILE A 27 8.88 -28.58 22.07
CA ILE A 27 8.57 -30.01 21.98
C ILE A 27 9.76 -30.84 22.45
N LEU A 28 10.98 -30.43 22.08
CA LEU A 28 12.20 -31.09 22.51
C LEU A 28 12.40 -31.00 24.03
N ILE A 29 12.12 -29.84 24.64
CA ILE A 29 12.16 -29.67 26.10
C ILE A 29 11.11 -30.56 26.79
N ILE A 30 9.86 -30.59 26.30
CA ILE A 30 8.80 -31.42 26.86
C ILE A 30 9.17 -32.90 26.77
N VAL A 31 9.70 -33.35 25.62
CA VAL A 31 10.16 -34.73 25.42
C VAL A 31 11.31 -35.06 26.38
N LEU A 32 12.26 -34.15 26.57
CA LEU A 32 13.41 -34.36 27.46
C LEU A 32 12.97 -34.43 28.93
N VAL A 33 12.11 -33.54 29.38
CA VAL A 33 11.54 -33.56 30.75
C VAL A 33 10.71 -34.83 30.97
N THR A 34 9.92 -35.24 29.97
CA THR A 34 9.12 -36.47 30.04
C THR A 34 10.01 -37.71 30.07
N ALA A 35 11.10 -37.74 29.30
CA ALA A 35 12.05 -38.85 29.29
C ALA A 35 12.80 -38.98 30.61
N VAL A 36 13.25 -37.86 31.19
CA VAL A 36 13.86 -37.84 32.53
C VAL A 36 12.87 -38.33 33.59
N PHE A 37 11.61 -37.88 33.52
CA PHE A 37 10.54 -38.34 34.43
C PHE A 37 10.24 -39.83 34.30
N LEU A 38 10.10 -40.34 33.07
CA LEU A 38 9.83 -41.76 32.82
C LEU A 38 11.00 -42.64 33.28
N GLY A 39 12.25 -42.23 33.05
CA GLY A 39 13.43 -42.95 33.52
C GLY A 39 13.54 -42.97 35.05
N ALA A 40 13.28 -41.82 35.68
CA ALA A 40 13.17 -41.67 37.14
C ALA A 40 12.09 -42.57 37.75
N PHE A 41 10.87 -42.53 37.19
CA PHE A 41 9.75 -43.34 37.62
C PHE A 41 10.04 -44.83 37.47
N TYR A 42 10.65 -45.23 36.34
CA TYR A 42 11.06 -46.60 36.10
C TYR A 42 12.06 -47.09 37.16
N LEU A 43 13.07 -46.28 37.49
CA LEU A 43 14.06 -46.63 38.52
C LEU A 43 13.41 -46.84 39.90
N GLU A 44 12.54 -45.93 40.33
CA GLU A 44 11.85 -46.04 41.62
C GLU A 44 10.85 -47.22 41.67
N PHE A 45 10.18 -47.50 40.55
CA PHE A 45 9.31 -48.68 40.41
C PHE A 45 10.11 -49.98 40.49
N THR A 46 11.25 -50.08 39.79
CA THR A 46 12.10 -51.27 39.82
C THR A 46 12.78 -51.50 41.18
N ASN A 47 13.02 -50.44 41.95
CA ASN A 47 13.60 -50.52 43.29
C ASN A 47 12.57 -50.76 44.40
N GLY A 48 11.29 -51.00 44.05
CA GLY A 48 10.23 -51.34 45.00
C GLY A 48 9.77 -50.19 45.90
N LYS A 49 10.18 -48.96 45.59
CA LYS A 49 9.84 -47.73 46.34
C LYS A 49 8.57 -47.03 45.80
N ALA A 50 8.00 -47.54 44.71
CA ALA A 50 6.74 -47.08 44.15
C ALA A 50 5.91 -48.29 43.72
N THR A 51 4.69 -48.41 44.23
CA THR A 51 3.76 -49.49 43.84
C THR A 51 2.93 -49.14 42.60
N GLY A 52 2.90 -47.86 42.22
CA GLY A 52 2.24 -47.37 41.00
C GLY A 52 2.23 -45.84 40.90
N PHE A 53 1.74 -45.30 39.78
CA PHE A 53 1.71 -43.84 39.54
C PHE A 53 0.84 -43.05 40.52
N LEU A 54 -0.15 -43.68 41.17
CA LEU A 54 -1.03 -43.05 42.15
C LEU A 54 -0.59 -43.29 43.60
N ASP A 55 0.61 -43.83 43.80
CA ASP A 55 1.14 -44.11 45.13
C ASP A 55 1.45 -42.80 45.87
N LYS A 56 0.80 -42.61 47.02
CA LYS A 56 0.88 -41.36 47.79
C LYS A 56 2.26 -41.19 48.43
N GLU A 57 2.90 -42.28 48.83
CA GLU A 57 4.25 -42.28 49.40
C GLU A 57 5.30 -41.93 48.32
N PHE A 58 5.06 -42.34 47.08
CA PHE A 58 5.90 -41.94 45.94
C PHE A 58 5.88 -40.41 45.73
N TRP A 59 4.70 -39.78 45.74
CA TRP A 59 4.59 -38.34 45.49
C TRP A 59 4.98 -37.47 46.69
N LEU A 60 4.79 -37.94 47.93
CA LEU A 60 5.00 -37.12 49.12
C LEU A 60 6.34 -37.37 49.82
N ASP A 61 6.79 -38.63 49.90
CA ASP A 61 7.93 -39.00 50.75
C ASP A 61 9.25 -39.15 49.97
N ASN A 62 9.18 -39.34 48.65
CA ASN A 62 10.38 -39.44 47.81
C ASN A 62 10.86 -38.07 47.32
N LEU A 63 12.16 -37.83 47.41
CA LEU A 63 12.83 -36.59 47.00
C LEU A 63 12.72 -36.33 45.49
N LEU A 64 12.68 -37.41 44.70
CA LEU A 64 12.80 -37.37 43.25
C LEU A 64 11.51 -36.87 42.54
N PRO A 65 10.29 -37.34 42.90
CA PRO A 65 9.05 -36.82 42.32
C PRO A 65 8.78 -35.36 42.69
N ASN A 66 9.20 -34.94 43.89
CA ASN A 66 9.15 -33.54 44.31
C ASN A 66 10.10 -32.66 43.48
N ILE A 67 11.36 -33.08 43.26
CA ILE A 67 12.29 -32.34 42.38
C ILE A 67 11.74 -32.24 40.95
N ILE A 68 11.15 -33.32 40.42
CA ILE A 68 10.60 -33.30 39.06
C ILE A 68 9.36 -32.41 38.97
N ALA A 69 8.48 -32.43 39.99
CA ALA A 69 7.33 -31.53 40.07
C ALA A 69 7.77 -30.05 40.10
N ASP A 70 8.81 -29.73 40.88
CA ASP A 70 9.40 -28.39 40.92
C ASP A 70 10.04 -27.99 39.58
N MET A 71 10.78 -28.90 38.94
CA MET A 71 11.36 -28.65 37.61
C MET A 71 10.27 -28.41 36.54
N ILE A 72 9.19 -29.19 36.56
CA ILE A 72 8.02 -28.96 35.68
C ILE A 72 7.39 -27.60 35.99
N GLY A 73 7.25 -27.25 37.27
CA GLY A 73 6.72 -25.96 37.72
C GLY A 73 7.57 -24.78 37.22
N ILE A 74 8.90 -24.88 37.31
CA ILE A 74 9.86 -23.87 36.82
C ILE A 74 9.76 -23.75 35.29
N VAL A 75 9.73 -24.86 34.55
CA VAL A 75 9.62 -24.85 33.08
C VAL A 75 8.29 -24.22 32.65
N PHE A 76 7.19 -24.59 33.29
CA PHE A 76 5.86 -24.06 32.97
C PHE A 76 5.75 -22.57 33.29
N THR A 77 6.27 -22.13 34.45
CA THR A 77 6.28 -20.72 34.84
C THR A 77 7.17 -19.89 33.91
N SER A 78 8.36 -20.40 33.57
CA SER A 78 9.27 -19.75 32.62
C SER A 78 8.63 -19.62 31.24
N PHE A 79 7.86 -20.62 30.80
CA PHE A 79 7.09 -20.56 29.56
C PHE A 79 6.02 -19.47 29.57
N ILE A 80 5.22 -19.39 30.65
CA ILE A 80 4.21 -18.34 30.81
C ILE A 80 4.87 -16.97 30.78
N ILE A 81 5.97 -16.80 31.52
CA ILE A 81 6.73 -15.55 31.58
C ILE A 81 7.28 -15.21 30.19
N ALA A 82 7.94 -16.14 29.50
CA ALA A 82 8.48 -15.91 28.15
C ALA A 82 7.38 -15.56 27.14
N GLY A 83 6.24 -16.23 27.18
CA GLY A 83 5.08 -15.93 26.34
C GLY A 83 4.50 -14.53 26.62
N LEU A 84 4.41 -14.14 27.89
CA LEU A 84 4.00 -12.80 28.30
C LEU A 84 5.01 -11.73 27.86
N PHE A 85 6.31 -11.97 28.04
CA PHE A 85 7.38 -11.08 27.57
C PHE A 85 7.37 -10.93 26.05
N ALA A 86 7.25 -12.02 25.29
CA ALA A 86 7.16 -11.98 23.84
C ALA A 86 5.93 -11.19 23.37
N ARG A 87 4.76 -11.40 24.00
CA ARG A 87 3.54 -10.64 23.69
C ARG A 87 3.69 -9.16 24.03
N ASN A 88 4.32 -8.83 25.16
CA ASN A 88 4.52 -7.45 25.58
C ASN A 88 5.54 -6.74 24.67
N ASN A 89 6.64 -7.40 24.34
CA ASN A 89 7.66 -6.89 23.41
C ASN A 89 7.06 -6.65 22.03
N LYS A 90 6.24 -7.59 21.51
CA LYS A 90 5.54 -7.40 20.23
C LYS A 90 4.64 -6.16 20.24
N LYS A 91 3.86 -5.96 21.30
CA LYS A 91 3.01 -4.75 21.43
C LYS A 91 3.83 -3.47 21.52
N ALA A 92 4.91 -3.49 22.28
CA ALA A 92 5.81 -2.34 22.42
C ALA A 92 6.50 -2.01 21.09
N GLU A 93 6.88 -3.02 20.32
CA GLU A 93 7.44 -2.87 18.97
C GLU A 93 6.40 -2.30 17.99
N GLU A 94 5.18 -2.83 17.95
CA GLU A 94 4.07 -2.29 17.15
C GLU A 94 3.77 -0.83 17.50
N ALA A 95 3.75 -0.48 18.78
CA ALA A 95 3.56 0.90 19.24
C ALA A 95 4.71 1.82 18.83
N ARG A 96 5.95 1.34 18.90
CA ARG A 96 7.13 2.07 18.43
C ARG A 96 7.08 2.31 16.92
N ILE A 97 6.76 1.28 16.14
CA ILE A 97 6.60 1.38 14.68
C ILE A 97 5.48 2.38 14.36
N LYS A 98 4.32 2.29 15.02
CA LYS A 98 3.23 3.26 14.87
C LYS A 98 3.69 4.68 15.18
N GLY A 99 4.50 4.89 16.21
CA GLY A 99 5.06 6.20 16.54
C GLY A 99 5.99 6.77 15.45
N ILE A 100 6.69 5.91 14.71
CA ILE A 100 7.66 6.32 13.68
C ILE A 100 6.99 6.60 12.32
N LEU A 101 6.10 5.71 11.88
CA LEU A 101 5.52 5.76 10.52
C LEU A 101 4.00 5.92 10.48
N GLY A 102 3.31 5.93 11.62
CA GLY A 102 1.85 5.85 11.68
C GLY A 102 1.13 6.99 10.97
N TRP A 103 1.61 8.24 11.11
CA TRP A 103 1.00 9.40 10.45
C TRP A 103 1.16 9.34 8.93
N ASP A 104 2.39 9.13 8.44
CA ASP A 104 2.68 8.97 7.01
C ASP A 104 1.95 7.78 6.40
N PHE A 105 1.87 6.67 7.14
CA PHE A 105 1.17 5.48 6.72
C PHE A 105 -0.33 5.73 6.59
N GLN A 106 -0.96 6.33 7.60
CA GLN A 106 -2.37 6.68 7.52
C GLN A 106 -2.65 7.62 6.33
N ARG A 107 -1.80 8.63 6.12
CA ARG A 107 -1.89 9.54 4.98
C ARG A 107 -1.78 8.79 3.64
N LEU A 108 -0.81 7.88 3.51
CA LEU A 108 -0.67 7.03 2.32
C LEU A 108 -1.95 6.23 2.07
N ILE A 109 -2.43 5.47 3.06
CA ILE A 109 -3.60 4.61 2.89
C ILE A 109 -4.85 5.42 2.55
N TYR A 110 -5.02 6.60 3.14
CA TYR A 110 -6.11 7.50 2.80
C TYR A 110 -6.03 7.99 1.36
N THR A 111 -4.87 8.47 0.91
CA THR A 111 -4.65 8.86 -0.49
C THR A 111 -4.99 7.70 -1.42
N LEU A 112 -4.42 6.51 -1.20
CA LEU A 112 -4.72 5.34 -2.05
C LEU A 112 -6.22 5.01 -2.07
N SER A 113 -6.88 4.99 -0.91
CA SER A 113 -8.30 4.65 -0.77
C SER A 113 -9.22 5.61 -1.53
N ARG A 114 -8.95 6.91 -1.46
CA ARG A 114 -9.73 7.93 -2.15
C ARG A 114 -9.58 7.85 -3.66
N ASN A 115 -8.35 7.74 -4.15
CA ASN A 115 -8.11 7.59 -5.59
C ASN A 115 -8.74 6.33 -6.13
N TYR A 116 -8.73 5.25 -5.37
CA TYR A 116 -9.43 4.04 -5.74
C TYR A 116 -10.95 4.26 -5.88
N LEU A 117 -11.60 4.90 -4.90
CA LEU A 117 -13.03 5.21 -4.98
C LEU A 117 -13.35 6.20 -6.12
N TYR A 118 -12.50 7.19 -6.36
CA TYR A 118 -12.59 8.06 -7.54
C TYR A 118 -12.54 7.26 -8.84
N LEU A 119 -11.60 6.30 -8.95
CA LEU A 119 -11.49 5.44 -10.14
C LEU A 119 -12.74 4.58 -10.35
N LEU A 120 -13.44 4.16 -9.29
CA LEU A 120 -14.65 3.36 -9.41
C LEU A 120 -15.90 4.18 -9.69
N ASN A 121 -16.10 5.26 -8.94
CA ASN A 121 -17.34 6.02 -8.92
C ASN A 121 -17.34 7.21 -9.89
N ASN A 122 -16.16 7.60 -10.39
CA ASN A 122 -15.97 8.81 -11.19
C ASN A 122 -16.53 10.07 -10.51
N ASP A 123 -16.31 10.18 -9.20
CA ASP A 123 -16.81 11.27 -8.37
C ASP A 123 -15.64 12.09 -7.80
N GLU A 124 -15.57 13.35 -8.21
CA GLU A 124 -14.51 14.29 -7.85
C GLU A 124 -14.49 14.61 -6.35
N ASN A 125 -15.58 14.35 -5.62
CA ASN A 125 -15.63 14.53 -4.18
C ASN A 125 -14.54 13.75 -3.44
N TYR A 126 -14.15 12.57 -3.96
CA TYR A 126 -13.06 11.78 -3.38
C TYR A 126 -11.69 12.45 -3.51
N LEU A 127 -11.51 13.37 -4.46
CA LEU A 127 -10.26 14.14 -4.63
C LEU A 127 -10.26 15.43 -3.78
N SER A 128 -11.42 15.98 -3.44
CA SER A 128 -11.56 17.23 -2.68
C SER A 128 -11.46 17.04 -1.16
N PHE A 129 -11.63 18.07 -0.31
CA PHE A 129 -11.75 17.88 1.15
C PHE A 129 -13.15 17.48 1.64
N SER A 130 -14.14 17.36 0.74
CA SER A 130 -15.54 17.17 1.12
C SER A 130 -15.81 15.81 1.78
N ILE A 131 -15.04 14.78 1.42
CA ILE A 131 -15.22 13.40 1.95
C ILE A 131 -14.29 13.11 3.13
N ASN A 132 -14.90 12.69 4.24
CA ASN A 132 -14.18 12.30 5.46
C ASN A 132 -13.68 10.84 5.42
N ASP A 133 -12.64 10.55 6.21
CA ASP A 133 -12.00 9.22 6.26
C ASP A 133 -12.96 8.10 6.67
N ASN A 134 -13.91 8.39 7.58
CA ASN A 134 -14.87 7.39 8.06
C ASN A 134 -15.84 6.95 6.95
N GLN A 135 -16.22 7.87 6.08
CA GLN A 135 -17.06 7.63 4.92
C GLN A 135 -16.32 6.76 3.90
N VAL A 136 -15.07 7.08 3.59
CA VAL A 136 -14.19 6.25 2.73
C VAL A 136 -14.09 4.82 3.28
N ASP A 137 -13.81 4.69 4.57
CA ASP A 137 -13.71 3.38 5.25
C ASP A 137 -15.03 2.60 5.21
N ALA A 138 -16.17 3.29 5.34
CA ALA A 138 -17.50 2.67 5.31
C ALA A 138 -17.84 2.16 3.92
N GLU A 139 -17.60 2.96 2.88
CA GLU A 139 -17.85 2.59 1.50
C GLU A 139 -16.97 1.43 1.04
N LEU A 140 -15.67 1.43 1.38
CA LEU A 140 -14.79 0.29 1.13
C LEU A 140 -15.30 -0.99 1.82
N LYS A 141 -15.82 -0.89 3.04
CA LYS A 141 -16.42 -2.04 3.75
C LYS A 141 -17.71 -2.52 3.08
N GLU A 142 -18.52 -1.61 2.55
CA GLU A 142 -19.70 -1.98 1.76
C GLU A 142 -19.32 -2.72 0.47
N LEU A 143 -18.29 -2.27 -0.25
CA LEU A 143 -17.75 -2.98 -1.41
C LEU A 143 -17.32 -4.42 -1.08
N ILE A 144 -16.79 -4.66 0.13
CA ILE A 144 -16.40 -6.01 0.59
C ILE A 144 -17.61 -6.91 0.87
N LYS A 145 -18.69 -6.35 1.47
CA LYS A 145 -19.86 -7.10 1.92
C LYS A 145 -20.76 -7.54 0.77
N GLN A 146 -20.78 -6.79 -0.33
CA GLN A 146 -21.71 -7.03 -1.43
C GLN A 146 -21.29 -8.26 -2.26
N LYS A 147 -22.00 -9.38 -2.04
CA LYS A 147 -22.00 -10.52 -2.97
C LYS A 147 -22.85 -10.19 -4.20
N GLY A 148 -22.26 -9.50 -5.16
CA GLY A 148 -22.93 -9.06 -6.39
C GLY A 148 -23.05 -7.55 -6.41
N LEU A 149 -22.00 -6.90 -6.91
CA LEU A 149 -21.95 -5.46 -7.09
C LEU A 149 -22.87 -5.08 -8.26
N SER A 150 -23.80 -4.16 -8.00
CA SER A 150 -24.33 -3.23 -8.99
C SER A 150 -23.36 -2.05 -9.14
N ILE A 151 -22.05 -2.30 -9.27
CA ILE A 151 -21.21 -1.28 -9.91
C ILE A 151 -21.79 -1.20 -11.29
N ASP A 152 -22.42 -0.08 -11.59
CA ASP A 152 -22.89 0.17 -12.92
C ASP A 152 -21.67 0.33 -13.81
N ILE A 153 -21.21 -0.78 -14.40
CA ILE A 153 -20.07 -0.80 -15.31
C ILE A 153 -20.34 0.12 -16.50
N SER A 154 -21.60 0.49 -16.78
CA SER A 154 -21.91 1.51 -17.78
C SER A 154 -21.33 2.88 -17.40
N VAL A 155 -21.26 3.23 -16.11
CA VAL A 155 -20.58 4.45 -15.61
C VAL A 155 -19.10 4.42 -15.97
N LEU A 156 -18.46 3.24 -15.91
CA LEU A 156 -17.06 3.07 -16.31
C LEU A 156 -16.87 3.08 -17.84
N LYS A 157 -17.90 2.74 -18.62
CA LYS A 157 -17.85 2.67 -20.10
C LYS A 157 -18.00 4.02 -20.78
N ASN A 158 -18.49 5.05 -20.09
CA ASN A 158 -18.63 6.40 -20.63
C ASN A 158 -17.29 7.16 -20.55
N ASN A 159 -17.03 8.06 -21.52
CA ASN A 159 -15.89 8.98 -21.45
C ASN A 159 -16.01 9.81 -20.16
N ARG A 160 -14.92 9.89 -19.39
CA ARG A 160 -14.90 10.67 -18.16
C ARG A 160 -14.68 12.13 -18.53
N THR A 161 -15.56 13.00 -18.05
CA THR A 161 -15.21 14.40 -17.88
C THR A 161 -14.15 14.45 -16.79
N VAL A 162 -12.98 14.91 -17.17
CA VAL A 162 -11.89 15.19 -16.24
C VAL A 162 -12.32 16.35 -15.38
N TRP A 163 -12.06 16.15 -14.10
CA TRP A 163 -11.93 17.19 -13.10
C TRP A 163 -11.52 18.54 -13.70
N ASP A 164 -12.39 19.54 -13.51
CA ASP A 164 -12.09 20.91 -13.84
C ASP A 164 -10.95 21.38 -12.91
N VAL A 165 -9.72 21.36 -13.44
CA VAL A 165 -8.50 21.85 -12.77
C VAL A 165 -8.62 23.29 -12.26
N SER A 166 -9.59 24.07 -12.76
CA SER A 166 -9.87 25.42 -12.25
C SER A 166 -10.66 25.44 -10.93
N GLN A 167 -11.31 24.34 -10.55
CA GLN A 167 -12.09 24.20 -9.31
C GLN A 167 -11.22 23.88 -8.08
N GLY A 168 -9.90 23.76 -8.24
CA GLY A 168 -8.96 23.66 -7.11
C GLY A 168 -9.15 22.42 -6.24
N SER A 169 -8.47 21.33 -6.59
CA SER A 169 -8.29 20.19 -5.70
C SER A 169 -7.11 20.57 -4.84
N PRO A 170 -7.21 20.43 -3.52
CA PRO A 170 -6.08 20.68 -2.67
C PRO A 170 -4.93 19.75 -3.06
N ILE A 171 -3.71 20.28 -2.92
CA ILE A 171 -2.40 19.70 -3.23
C ILE A 171 -2.09 18.52 -2.30
N TYR A 172 -2.98 17.54 -2.22
CA TYR A 172 -2.81 16.27 -1.52
C TYR A 172 -2.82 15.09 -2.50
N ASP A 173 -3.30 15.29 -3.72
CA ASP A 173 -3.48 14.21 -4.68
C ASP A 173 -2.96 14.54 -6.08
N ASP A 174 -1.91 13.83 -6.49
CA ASP A 174 -1.21 14.04 -7.77
C ASP A 174 -1.83 13.21 -8.91
N LEU A 175 -2.96 12.54 -8.68
CA LEU A 175 -3.53 11.60 -9.65
C LEU A 175 -3.72 12.25 -11.02
N VAL A 176 -4.33 13.43 -11.04
CA VAL A 176 -4.70 14.17 -12.25
C VAL A 176 -3.46 14.47 -13.09
N VAL A 177 -2.39 14.97 -12.45
CA VAL A 177 -1.14 15.31 -13.16
C VAL A 177 -0.38 14.07 -13.63
N MET A 178 -0.67 12.90 -13.07
CA MET A 178 -0.10 11.61 -13.48
C MET A 178 -0.89 10.91 -14.59
N ILE A 179 -2.05 11.44 -15.01
CA ILE A 179 -2.78 10.88 -16.16
C ILE A 179 -1.98 11.15 -17.43
N PRO A 180 -1.69 10.14 -18.29
CA PRO A 180 -0.71 10.29 -19.38
C PRO A 180 -0.95 11.47 -20.33
N LYS A 181 -2.21 11.75 -20.68
CA LYS A 181 -2.56 12.86 -21.56
C LYS A 181 -2.31 14.23 -20.92
N ILE A 182 -2.65 14.38 -19.64
CA ILE A 182 -2.41 15.60 -18.85
C ILE A 182 -0.92 15.78 -18.62
N GLU A 183 -0.22 14.72 -18.21
CA GLU A 183 1.23 14.71 -18.01
C GLU A 183 1.97 15.17 -19.28
N ARG A 184 1.58 14.67 -20.45
CA ARG A 184 2.14 15.11 -21.74
C ARG A 184 1.92 16.59 -21.99
N TYR A 185 0.72 17.09 -21.70
CA TYR A 185 0.41 18.51 -21.85
C TYR A 185 1.23 19.38 -20.88
N ILE A 186 1.31 19.00 -19.61
CA ILE A 186 2.14 19.69 -18.60
C ILE A 186 3.60 19.71 -19.03
N ASN A 187 4.13 18.60 -19.54
CA ASN A 187 5.50 18.53 -20.03
C ASN A 187 5.72 19.44 -21.24
N LEU A 188 4.75 19.55 -22.15
CA LEU A 188 4.81 20.46 -23.29
C LEU A 188 4.84 21.92 -22.84
N VAL A 189 3.96 22.30 -21.91
CA VAL A 189 3.95 23.65 -21.31
C VAL A 189 5.29 23.94 -20.61
N THR A 190 5.78 22.98 -19.82
CA THR A 190 7.04 23.12 -19.07
C THR A 190 8.24 23.29 -20.01
N ASN A 191 8.28 22.53 -21.10
CA ASN A 191 9.35 22.65 -22.11
C ASN A 191 9.28 24.00 -22.82
N HIS A 192 8.08 24.47 -23.20
CA HIS A 192 7.89 25.80 -23.78
C HIS A 192 8.38 26.91 -22.84
N LEU A 193 8.07 26.81 -21.53
CA LEU A 193 8.56 27.76 -20.54
C LEU A 193 10.09 27.76 -20.43
N LYS A 194 10.73 26.58 -20.49
CA LYS A 194 12.20 26.49 -20.52
C LYS A 194 12.80 27.15 -21.77
N ASP A 195 12.18 26.94 -22.93
CA ASP A 195 12.63 27.58 -24.18
C ASP A 195 12.53 29.12 -24.10
N VAL A 196 11.47 29.62 -23.46
CA VAL A 196 11.29 31.06 -23.19
C VAL A 196 12.36 31.59 -22.23
N ASP A 197 12.64 30.87 -21.15
CA ASP A 197 13.69 31.23 -20.19
C ASP A 197 15.08 31.25 -20.84
N ASP A 198 15.39 30.27 -21.68
CA ASP A 198 16.65 30.22 -22.43
C ASP A 198 16.80 31.40 -23.40
N LEU A 199 15.72 31.78 -24.08
CA LEU A 199 15.69 32.99 -24.92
C LEU A 199 15.90 34.26 -24.10
N PHE A 200 15.33 34.34 -22.90
CA PHE A 200 15.55 35.46 -21.97
C PHE A 200 17.02 35.57 -21.56
N ILE A 201 17.65 34.44 -21.22
CA ILE A 201 19.07 34.37 -20.84
C ILE A 201 19.96 34.78 -22.04
N GLN A 202 19.69 34.25 -23.23
CA GLN A 202 20.44 34.60 -24.45
C GLN A 202 20.31 36.09 -24.78
N LYS A 203 19.09 36.65 -24.68
CA LYS A 203 18.85 38.08 -24.86
C LYS A 203 19.65 38.92 -23.86
N GLY A 204 19.68 38.51 -22.59
CA GLY A 204 20.46 39.16 -21.54
C GLY A 204 21.97 39.15 -21.82
N LYS A 205 22.52 38.00 -22.24
CA LYS A 205 23.93 37.87 -22.63
C LYS A 205 24.29 38.79 -23.80
N LYS A 206 23.46 38.80 -24.85
CA LYS A 206 23.69 39.65 -26.03
C LYS A 206 23.58 41.14 -25.73
N ASN A 207 22.65 41.54 -24.86
CA ASN A 207 22.58 42.92 -24.39
C ASN A 207 23.84 43.33 -23.62
N PHE A 208 24.37 42.45 -22.77
CA PHE A 208 25.61 42.70 -22.06
C PHE A 208 26.81 42.84 -23.02
N GLU A 209 26.92 41.99 -24.03
CA GLU A 209 27.94 42.11 -25.08
C GLU A 209 27.84 43.43 -25.85
N LEU A 210 26.63 43.86 -26.20
CA LEU A 210 26.40 45.13 -26.91
C LEU A 210 26.84 46.34 -26.10
N LYS A 211 26.60 46.33 -24.77
CA LYS A 211 27.03 47.41 -23.87
C LYS A 211 28.55 47.56 -23.74
N GLN A 212 29.32 46.55 -24.12
CA GLN A 212 30.79 46.61 -24.12
C GLN A 212 31.39 47.11 -25.43
N LEU A 213 30.58 47.29 -26.47
CA LEU A 213 31.03 47.68 -27.80
C LEU A 213 30.68 49.13 -28.10
N GLU A 214 31.48 49.77 -28.94
CA GLU A 214 31.14 51.08 -29.50
C GLU A 214 30.04 50.94 -30.56
N GLU A 215 29.01 51.80 -30.48
CA GLU A 215 27.82 51.72 -31.35
C GLU A 215 28.13 51.90 -32.84
N SER A 216 29.22 52.59 -33.18
CA SER A 216 29.68 52.80 -34.55
C SER A 216 30.44 51.61 -35.15
N SER A 217 30.72 50.56 -34.37
CA SER A 217 31.49 49.41 -34.86
C SER A 217 30.64 48.45 -35.71
N ASP A 218 31.27 47.86 -36.73
CA ASP A 218 30.65 46.80 -37.53
C ASP A 218 30.25 45.59 -36.65
N GLU A 219 31.05 45.31 -35.61
CA GLU A 219 30.77 44.23 -34.68
C GLU A 219 29.52 44.51 -33.83
N TYR A 220 29.32 45.74 -33.37
CA TYR A 220 28.08 46.15 -32.70
C TYR A 220 26.87 45.96 -33.63
N THR A 221 26.97 46.39 -34.87
CA THR A 221 25.89 46.27 -35.86
C THR A 221 25.49 44.80 -36.08
N ARG A 222 26.47 43.89 -36.21
CA ARG A 222 26.22 42.45 -36.34
C ARG A 222 25.55 41.87 -35.09
N LYS A 223 26.05 42.18 -33.89
CA LYS A 223 25.48 41.67 -32.63
C LYS A 223 24.10 42.24 -32.34
N LYS A 224 23.80 43.46 -32.81
CA LYS A 224 22.49 44.09 -32.70
C LYS A 224 21.45 43.35 -33.53
N LEU A 225 21.81 42.95 -34.75
CA LEU A 225 20.98 42.06 -35.59
C LEU A 225 20.67 40.73 -34.91
N GLU A 226 21.65 40.11 -34.24
CA GLU A 226 21.41 38.87 -33.47
C GLU A 226 20.49 39.12 -32.26
N TYR A 227 20.71 40.21 -31.53
CA TYR A 227 19.85 40.62 -30.41
C TYR A 227 18.40 40.84 -30.85
N ASP A 228 18.19 41.54 -31.96
CA ASP A 228 16.86 41.84 -32.50
C ASP A 228 16.14 40.55 -32.92
N LYS A 229 16.84 39.61 -33.58
CA LYS A 229 16.30 38.28 -33.90
C LYS A 229 15.88 37.50 -32.65
N ILE A 230 16.70 37.50 -31.60
CA ILE A 230 16.35 36.84 -30.33
C ILE A 230 15.15 37.53 -29.69
N SER A 231 15.10 38.86 -29.70
CA SER A 231 13.99 39.62 -29.13
C SER A 231 12.68 39.38 -29.88
N GLU A 232 12.71 39.23 -31.20
CA GLU A 232 11.55 38.86 -32.01
C GLU A 232 11.07 37.44 -31.68
N SER A 233 11.98 36.46 -31.63
CA SER A 233 11.67 35.07 -31.25
C SER A 233 11.07 34.99 -29.84
N LEU A 234 11.64 35.70 -28.88
CA LEU A 234 11.11 35.78 -27.51
C LEU A 234 9.71 36.40 -27.50
N SER A 235 9.49 37.50 -28.22
CA SER A 235 8.17 38.13 -28.28
C SER A 235 7.12 37.21 -28.91
N LYS A 236 7.50 36.37 -29.88
CA LYS A 236 6.60 35.37 -30.48
C LYS A 236 6.31 34.24 -29.50
N ALA A 237 7.33 33.70 -28.85
CA ALA A 237 7.20 32.59 -27.90
C ALA A 237 6.35 32.96 -26.67
N VAL A 238 6.52 34.16 -26.12
CA VAL A 238 5.74 34.65 -24.96
C VAL A 238 4.27 34.89 -25.31
N ARG A 239 3.98 35.29 -26.56
CA ARG A 239 2.61 35.56 -27.03
C ARG A 239 1.88 34.31 -27.53
N MET A 240 2.52 33.15 -27.51
CA MET A 240 1.92 31.91 -27.96
C MET A 240 0.80 31.53 -26.97
N ASP A 241 -0.44 31.74 -27.39
CA ASP A 241 -1.62 31.34 -26.62
C ASP A 241 -1.76 29.82 -26.71
N LEU A 242 -1.37 29.13 -25.65
CA LEU A 242 -1.64 27.71 -25.47
C LEU A 242 -3.10 27.57 -25.09
N SER A 243 -4.00 27.72 -26.06
CA SER A 243 -5.42 27.47 -25.86
C SER A 243 -5.58 26.12 -25.16
N ILE A 244 -6.31 26.09 -24.04
CA ILE A 244 -6.56 24.86 -23.30
C ILE A 244 -7.25 23.90 -24.26
N ASP A 245 -6.57 22.82 -24.63
CA ASP A 245 -7.15 21.80 -25.47
C ASP A 245 -8.34 21.20 -24.70
N LYS A 246 -9.56 21.54 -25.12
CA LYS A 246 -10.81 21.04 -24.51
C LYS A 246 -10.87 19.51 -24.52
N SER A 247 -10.09 18.85 -25.37
CA SER A 247 -9.94 17.40 -25.35
C SER A 247 -9.26 16.88 -24.07
N LEU A 248 -8.49 17.71 -23.34
CA LEU A 248 -7.93 17.38 -22.04
C LEU A 248 -9.01 17.18 -20.97
N LEU A 249 -10.22 17.68 -21.20
CA LEU A 249 -11.38 17.45 -20.33
C LEU A 249 -12.03 16.09 -20.57
N ASN A 250 -11.62 15.34 -21.60
CA ASN A 250 -12.17 14.03 -21.92
C ASN A 250 -11.07 12.97 -21.79
N ILE A 251 -11.09 12.22 -20.69
CA ILE A 251 -10.13 11.14 -20.41
C ILE A 251 -10.87 9.81 -20.41
N SER A 252 -10.25 8.81 -21.02
CA SER A 252 -10.78 7.45 -20.96
C SER A 252 -10.56 6.85 -19.57
N THR A 253 -11.47 6.00 -19.12
CA THR A 253 -11.27 5.23 -17.87
C THR A 253 -9.96 4.44 -17.87
N SER A 254 -9.50 3.94 -19.03
CA SER A 254 -8.22 3.24 -19.14
C SER A 254 -7.02 4.15 -18.84
N GLU A 255 -7.04 5.39 -19.31
CA GLU A 255 -6.02 6.41 -18.99
C GLU A 255 -6.08 6.82 -17.52
N ALA A 256 -7.28 6.94 -16.95
CA ALA A 256 -7.44 7.21 -15.52
C ALA A 256 -6.83 6.08 -14.66
N PHE A 257 -7.09 4.81 -15.01
CA PHE A 257 -6.43 3.66 -14.38
C PHE A 257 -4.91 3.70 -14.53
N GLU A 258 -4.38 4.14 -15.67
CA GLU A 258 -2.94 4.29 -15.87
C GLU A 258 -2.34 5.37 -14.95
N GLY A 259 -2.99 6.52 -14.83
CA GLY A 259 -2.62 7.54 -13.85
C GLY A 259 -2.67 7.02 -12.42
N GLY A 260 -3.71 6.24 -12.08
CA GLY A 260 -3.85 5.58 -10.78
C GLY A 260 -2.71 4.61 -10.47
N ILE A 261 -2.29 3.79 -11.44
CA ILE A 261 -1.15 2.89 -11.29
C ILE A 261 0.14 3.69 -11.05
N LYS A 262 0.37 4.78 -11.79
CA LYS A 262 1.53 5.66 -11.55
C LYS A 262 1.51 6.25 -10.15
N LEU A 263 0.37 6.78 -9.71
CA LEU A 263 0.20 7.33 -8.36
C LEU A 263 0.52 6.30 -7.28
N TYR A 264 -0.08 5.10 -7.39
CA TYR A 264 0.15 4.02 -6.44
C TYR A 264 1.64 3.69 -6.35
N ASN A 265 2.30 3.50 -7.49
CA ASN A 265 3.73 3.19 -7.54
C ASN A 265 4.56 4.29 -6.89
N THR A 266 4.33 5.54 -7.27
CA THR A 266 5.10 6.69 -6.75
C THR A 266 4.91 6.83 -5.25
N LYS A 267 3.67 6.86 -4.75
CA LYS A 267 3.40 7.06 -3.30
C LYS A 267 3.86 5.89 -2.45
N ILE A 268 3.69 4.65 -2.94
CA ILE A 268 4.20 3.45 -2.25
C ILE A 268 5.73 3.46 -2.24
N GLN A 269 6.38 3.83 -3.35
CA GLN A 269 7.83 3.90 -3.44
C GLN A 269 8.40 5.00 -2.56
N GLU A 270 7.80 6.19 -2.53
CA GLU A 270 8.17 7.27 -1.60
C GLU A 270 8.13 6.81 -0.14
N PHE A 271 7.03 6.15 0.25
CA PHE A 271 6.86 5.62 1.60
C PHE A 271 7.89 4.51 1.92
N ASN A 272 8.08 3.58 0.99
CA ASN A 272 9.05 2.48 1.12
C ASN A 272 10.49 3.00 1.22
N ASN A 273 10.85 4.00 0.42
CA ASN A 273 12.18 4.62 0.47
C ASN A 273 12.42 5.31 1.80
N LYS A 274 11.41 6.01 2.33
CA LYS A 274 11.50 6.71 3.61
C LYS A 274 11.64 5.76 4.81
N TYR A 275 10.98 4.61 4.78
CA TYR A 275 10.89 3.69 5.93
C TYR A 275 11.44 2.28 5.67
N ASN A 276 12.31 2.11 4.68
CA ASN A 276 12.74 0.80 4.14
C ASN A 276 13.20 -0.24 5.18
N TYR A 277 13.70 0.17 6.35
CA TYR A 277 14.19 -0.76 7.38
C TYR A 277 13.16 -1.09 8.47
N ILE A 278 12.06 -0.34 8.54
CA ILE A 278 11.14 -0.34 9.69
C ILE A 278 9.74 -0.83 9.29
N ILE A 279 9.38 -0.80 8.00
CA ILE A 279 8.06 -1.25 7.53
C ILE A 279 7.90 -2.77 7.77
N PRO A 280 6.89 -3.19 8.55
CA PRO A 280 6.52 -4.60 8.71
C PRO A 280 6.27 -5.33 7.38
N ILE A 281 6.63 -6.60 7.32
CA ILE A 281 6.50 -7.41 6.09
C ILE A 281 5.05 -7.47 5.59
N ASP A 282 4.08 -7.57 6.49
CA ASP A 282 2.65 -7.66 6.15
C ASP A 282 2.15 -6.40 5.44
N ILE A 283 2.67 -5.22 5.83
CA ILE A 283 2.37 -3.96 5.15
C ILE A 283 2.96 -3.99 3.74
N ARG A 284 4.23 -4.39 3.58
CA ARG A 284 4.87 -4.45 2.25
C ARG A 284 4.13 -5.38 1.30
N LEU A 285 3.79 -6.57 1.76
CA LEU A 285 3.03 -7.54 0.97
C LEU A 285 1.69 -6.97 0.55
N SER A 286 0.95 -6.36 1.49
CA SER A 286 -0.34 -5.74 1.19
C SER A 286 -0.23 -4.59 0.18
N LEU A 287 0.82 -3.76 0.26
CA LEU A 287 1.06 -2.67 -0.70
C LEU A 287 1.39 -3.21 -2.11
N VAL A 288 2.18 -4.29 -2.20
CA VAL A 288 2.47 -4.97 -3.48
C VAL A 288 1.19 -5.61 -4.06
N GLU A 289 0.36 -6.20 -3.21
CA GLU A 289 -0.92 -6.78 -3.63
C GLU A 289 -1.90 -5.72 -4.13
N LEU A 290 -1.90 -4.52 -3.54
CA LEU A 290 -2.68 -3.38 -4.04
C LEU A 290 -2.26 -2.96 -5.44
N GLU A 291 -0.95 -2.80 -5.69
CA GLU A 291 -0.43 -2.46 -7.02
C GLU A 291 -0.85 -3.52 -8.04
N LYS A 292 -0.63 -4.80 -7.72
CA LYS A 292 -1.01 -5.91 -8.60
C LYS A 292 -2.51 -5.93 -8.88
N SER A 293 -3.34 -5.71 -7.87
CA SER A 293 -4.80 -5.69 -8.01
C SER A 293 -5.27 -4.54 -8.89
N LEU A 294 -4.66 -3.36 -8.79
CA LEU A 294 -5.01 -2.22 -9.63
C LEU A 294 -4.65 -2.46 -11.11
N ARG A 295 -3.49 -3.08 -11.37
CA ARG A 295 -3.08 -3.48 -12.73
C ARG A 295 -4.03 -4.52 -13.31
N GLU A 296 -4.42 -5.51 -12.50
CA GLU A 296 -5.40 -6.52 -12.90
C GLU A 296 -6.77 -5.89 -13.18
N ALA A 297 -7.22 -4.95 -12.35
CA ALA A 297 -8.48 -4.24 -12.55
C ALA A 297 -8.49 -3.51 -13.90
N ARG A 298 -7.40 -2.81 -14.25
CA ARG A 298 -7.25 -2.17 -15.57
C ARG A 298 -7.30 -3.19 -16.70
N TYR A 299 -6.57 -4.30 -16.57
CA TYR A 299 -6.55 -5.35 -17.58
C TYR A 299 -7.95 -5.92 -17.84
N ARG A 300 -8.68 -6.29 -16.78
CA ARG A 300 -10.05 -6.80 -16.86
C ARG A 300 -11.02 -5.77 -17.43
N TYR A 301 -10.88 -4.51 -17.03
CA TYR A 301 -11.66 -3.41 -17.59
C TYR A 301 -11.47 -3.30 -19.11
N ASN A 302 -10.23 -3.34 -19.60
CA ASN A 302 -9.95 -3.29 -21.03
C ASN A 302 -10.55 -4.49 -21.77
N GLN A 303 -10.53 -5.69 -21.18
CA GLN A 303 -11.20 -6.87 -21.74
C GLN A 303 -12.70 -6.66 -21.87
N ILE A 304 -13.37 -6.12 -20.83
CA ILE A 304 -14.82 -5.85 -20.83
C ILE A 304 -15.21 -4.88 -21.96
N ILE A 305 -14.42 -3.84 -22.21
CA ILE A 305 -14.69 -2.90 -23.31
C ILE A 305 -14.49 -3.56 -24.68
N SER A 306 -13.46 -4.39 -24.81
CA SER A 306 -13.12 -5.04 -26.09
C SER A 306 -14.07 -6.18 -26.47
N SER A 307 -14.67 -6.88 -25.49
CA SER A 307 -15.51 -8.05 -25.72
C SER A 307 -16.91 -7.67 -26.20
N HIS A 308 -17.20 -7.91 -27.48
CA HIS A 308 -18.55 -7.80 -28.05
C HIS A 308 -19.31 -9.13 -27.84
N GLY A 309 -20.08 -9.25 -26.75
CA GLY A 309 -21.25 -10.15 -26.71
C GLY A 309 -21.22 -11.34 -25.74
N ASN A 310 -20.19 -12.21 -25.72
CA ASN A 310 -20.29 -13.51 -25.03
C ASN A 310 -19.36 -13.71 -23.79
N ASP A 311 -18.15 -13.13 -23.76
CA ASP A 311 -17.23 -13.24 -22.61
C ASP A 311 -17.39 -12.11 -21.56
N SER A 312 -18.33 -11.20 -21.80
CA SER A 312 -18.53 -9.99 -20.99
C SER A 312 -18.91 -10.31 -19.54
N ASN A 313 -19.69 -11.38 -19.31
CA ASN A 313 -20.15 -11.75 -17.96
C ASN A 313 -19.01 -12.31 -17.09
N SER A 314 -18.17 -13.21 -17.62
CA SER A 314 -17.03 -13.76 -16.85
C SER A 314 -15.99 -12.69 -16.55
N ASN A 315 -15.67 -11.83 -17.52
CA ASN A 315 -14.71 -10.73 -17.32
C ASN A 315 -15.23 -9.69 -16.33
N THR A 316 -16.54 -9.45 -16.34
CA THR A 316 -17.22 -8.61 -15.34
C THR A 316 -17.09 -9.21 -13.94
N ASP A 317 -17.39 -10.49 -13.76
CA ASP A 317 -17.27 -11.16 -12.47
C ASP A 317 -15.83 -11.12 -11.93
N ASP A 318 -14.84 -11.33 -12.79
CA ASP A 318 -13.42 -11.27 -12.40
C ASP A 318 -12.96 -9.83 -12.08
N PHE A 319 -13.47 -8.83 -12.79
CA PHE A 319 -13.26 -7.43 -12.45
C PHE A 319 -13.85 -7.10 -11.06
N LEU A 320 -15.09 -7.53 -10.79
CA LEU A 320 -15.73 -7.33 -9.49
C LEU A 320 -14.98 -8.04 -8.36
N LYS A 321 -14.48 -9.26 -8.57
CA LYS A 321 -13.62 -9.95 -7.59
C LYS A 321 -12.35 -9.16 -7.31
N THR A 322 -11.76 -8.56 -8.34
CA THR A 322 -10.55 -7.75 -8.22
C THR A 322 -10.82 -6.50 -7.37
N ILE A 323 -11.96 -5.84 -7.60
CA ILE A 323 -12.43 -4.70 -6.80
C ILE A 323 -12.59 -5.08 -5.32
N VAL A 324 -13.28 -6.20 -5.07
CA VAL A 324 -13.49 -6.68 -3.70
C VAL A 324 -12.16 -6.98 -3.01
N ASN A 325 -11.21 -7.61 -3.70
CA ASN A 325 -9.89 -7.90 -3.14
C ASN A 325 -9.12 -6.61 -2.83
N MET A 326 -9.11 -5.65 -3.75
CA MET A 326 -8.46 -4.36 -3.53
C MET A 326 -9.05 -3.62 -2.32
N SER A 327 -10.38 -3.62 -2.18
CA SER A 327 -11.07 -3.04 -1.03
C SER A 327 -10.68 -3.71 0.29
N LYS A 328 -10.53 -5.05 0.31
CA LYS A 328 -10.06 -5.79 1.50
C LYS A 328 -8.66 -5.37 1.91
N HIS A 329 -7.73 -5.23 0.98
CA HIS A 329 -6.37 -4.80 1.28
C HIS A 329 -6.36 -3.38 1.84
N LEU A 330 -7.11 -2.45 1.24
CA LEU A 330 -7.23 -1.06 1.73
C LEU A 330 -7.81 -1.00 3.15
N VAL A 331 -8.89 -1.75 3.44
CA VAL A 331 -9.49 -1.80 4.79
C VAL A 331 -8.56 -2.47 5.81
N SER A 332 -7.85 -3.53 5.40
CA SER A 332 -6.85 -4.18 6.26
C SER A 332 -5.75 -3.20 6.66
N LEU A 333 -5.23 -2.46 5.67
CA LEU A 333 -4.20 -1.44 5.89
C LEU A 333 -4.72 -0.27 6.74
N SER A 334 -5.93 0.23 6.48
CA SER A 334 -6.52 1.36 7.24
C SER A 334 -6.73 1.01 8.72
N THR A 335 -6.99 -0.27 9.01
CA THR A 335 -7.21 -0.76 10.37
C THR A 335 -5.95 -1.27 11.08
N TYR A 336 -4.82 -1.38 10.38
CA TYR A 336 -3.59 -2.03 10.88
C TYR A 336 -3.12 -1.47 12.24
N PHE A 337 -3.02 -0.14 12.38
CA PHE A 337 -2.58 0.51 13.62
C PHE A 337 -3.72 0.93 14.56
N LYS A 338 -4.99 0.63 14.22
CA LYS A 338 -6.16 1.12 14.97
C LYS A 338 -6.25 0.53 16.38
N ASN A 339 -5.77 -0.70 16.55
CA ASN A 339 -5.80 -1.43 17.83
C ASN A 339 -4.49 -1.33 18.64
N VAL A 340 -3.47 -0.65 18.11
CA VAL A 340 -2.20 -0.43 18.79
C VAL A 340 -2.35 0.79 19.71
N LYS A 341 -2.37 0.55 21.02
CA LYS A 341 -2.51 1.59 22.05
C LYS A 341 -1.17 2.16 22.45
#